data_AF-A0A9D5TCN2-F1
#
_entry.id   AF-A0A9D5TCN2-F1
#
_cell.length_a   1.000
_cell.length_b   1.000
_cell.length_c   1.000
_cell.angle_alpha   90.00
_cell.angle_beta   90.00
_cell.angle_gamma   90.00
#
_symmetry.space_group_name_H-M   'P 1'
#
loop_
_entity.id
_entity.type
_entity.pdbx_description
1 polymer ?
#
loop_
_entity_poly.entity_id
_entity_poly.type
_entity_poly.pdbx_seq_one_letter_code
_entity_poly.pdbx_strand_id
1 'polypeptide(L)'
;MKHYDVRNRLIDRTITVIAESGMDKTTTKAIVKGTDINEAYIYRFFKDKEELLSHVFEELDEELVAKAMQHVEVMYMPELEYELRCRVFFTAIWKFLLGNKEKCLAFVRYYYSPYFQKYSYEAHKRRYAPLVSKFQDAFKDEADTWMILNHILNVVLDFAVKVHNDQMPNEDIYAEHVFRVVYRSIEQYFKTASA
;
A
#
# COMPACT_ATOMS: atom_id res chain seq x y z
N MET A 1 28.99 13.96 -2.49
CA MET A 1 27.76 13.14 -2.40
C MET A 1 27.43 12.59 -3.78
N LYS A 2 27.24 11.28 -3.96
CA LYS A 2 26.92 10.70 -5.28
C LYS A 2 25.47 11.08 -5.64
N HIS A 3 25.17 11.31 -6.92
CA HIS A 3 23.82 11.70 -7.38
C HIS A 3 22.72 10.73 -6.92
N TYR A 4 23.00 9.42 -6.90
CA TYR A 4 22.09 8.38 -6.44
C TYR A 4 21.71 8.53 -4.95
N ASP A 5 22.66 8.95 -4.11
CA ASP A 5 22.43 9.17 -2.68
C ASP A 5 21.49 10.36 -2.44
N VAL A 6 21.63 11.44 -3.22
CA VAL A 6 20.74 12.62 -3.13
C VAL A 6 19.30 12.26 -3.50
N ARG A 7 19.12 11.48 -4.57
CA ARG A 7 17.79 11.06 -5.04
C ARG A 7 17.04 10.27 -3.96
N ASN A 8 17.69 9.27 -3.38
CA ASN A 8 17.07 8.44 -2.34
C ASN A 8 16.75 9.27 -1.09
N ARG A 9 17.66 10.16 -0.69
CA ARG A 9 17.39 11.10 0.41
C ARG A 9 16.20 12.01 0.13
N LEU A 10 16.03 12.50 -1.11
CA LEU A 10 14.85 13.30 -1.49
C LEU A 10 13.56 12.49 -1.37
N ILE A 11 13.57 11.21 -1.76
CA ILE A 11 12.44 10.29 -1.62
C ILE A 11 12.11 10.08 -0.15
N ASP A 12 13.10 9.70 0.67
CA ASP A 12 12.91 9.47 2.11
C ASP A 12 12.35 10.71 2.80
N ARG A 13 12.91 11.90 2.50
CA ARG A 13 12.40 13.16 3.03
C ARG A 13 10.98 13.45 2.58
N THR A 14 10.63 13.10 1.35
CA THR A 14 9.26 13.29 0.85
C THR A 14 8.29 12.37 1.56
N ILE A 15 8.66 11.10 1.81
CA ILE A 15 7.87 10.16 2.64
C ILE A 15 7.61 10.76 4.02
N THR A 16 8.66 11.22 4.72
CA THR A 16 8.52 11.83 6.06
C THR A 16 7.59 13.05 6.02
N VAL A 17 7.77 13.98 5.06
CA VAL A 17 6.95 15.20 4.99
C VAL A 17 5.49 14.89 4.68
N ILE A 18 5.19 13.94 3.78
CA ILE A 18 3.82 13.52 3.51
C ILE A 18 3.22 12.87 4.76
N ALA A 19 3.97 11.98 5.43
CA ALA A 19 3.53 11.26 6.62
C ALA A 19 3.29 12.15 7.85
N GLU A 20 4.03 13.25 7.99
CA GLU A 20 3.85 14.20 9.09
C GLU A 20 2.78 15.23 8.74
N SER A 21 2.89 15.86 7.58
CA SER A 21 2.17 17.11 7.28
C SER A 21 1.05 16.98 6.25
N GLY A 22 0.96 15.86 5.55
CA GLY A 22 -0.04 15.61 4.51
C GLY A 22 0.33 16.20 3.15
N MET A 23 -0.49 15.90 2.15
CA MET A 23 -0.21 16.28 0.76
C MET A 23 -0.12 17.80 0.56
N ASP A 24 -1.06 18.56 1.11
CA ASP A 24 -1.16 20.02 0.90
C ASP A 24 0.07 20.79 1.39
N LYS A 25 0.69 20.31 2.47
CA LYS A 25 1.86 20.95 3.10
C LYS A 25 3.19 20.42 2.57
N THR A 26 3.16 19.42 1.67
CA THR A 26 4.37 18.86 1.07
C THR A 26 4.87 19.81 -0.02
N THR A 27 5.74 20.74 0.37
CA THR A 27 6.41 21.69 -0.54
C THR A 27 7.86 21.29 -0.76
N THR A 28 8.46 21.69 -1.87
CA THR A 28 9.90 21.49 -2.16
C THR A 28 10.79 22.02 -1.04
N LYS A 29 10.45 23.18 -0.47
CA LYS A 29 11.09 23.74 0.73
C LYS A 29 10.97 22.85 1.95
N ALA A 30 9.78 22.29 2.20
CA ALA A 30 9.57 21.39 3.33
C ALA A 30 10.39 20.10 3.19
N ILE A 31 10.51 19.56 1.98
CA ILE A 31 11.26 18.34 1.67
C ILE A 31 12.75 18.52 2.01
N VAL A 32 13.37 19.63 1.57
CA VAL A 32 14.81 19.87 1.83
C VAL A 32 15.10 20.50 3.19
N LYS A 33 14.09 20.95 3.93
CA LYS A 33 14.26 21.60 5.23
C LYS A 33 15.04 20.69 6.20
N GLY A 34 16.10 21.24 6.79
CA GLY A 34 16.95 20.52 7.74
C GLY A 34 17.94 19.54 7.08
N THR A 35 18.05 19.56 5.76
CA THR A 35 19.07 18.80 5.01
C THR A 35 20.14 19.74 4.44
N ASP A 36 21.26 19.16 3.99
CA ASP A 36 22.29 19.82 3.19
C ASP A 36 21.95 19.89 1.69
N ILE A 37 20.76 19.44 1.29
CA ILE A 37 20.32 19.42 -0.11
C ILE A 37 19.77 20.79 -0.49
N ASN A 38 20.33 21.41 -1.51
CA ASN A 38 19.77 22.63 -2.08
C ASN A 38 18.47 22.29 -2.85
N GLU A 39 17.40 23.08 -2.64
CA GLU A 39 16.09 22.91 -3.28
C GLU A 39 16.18 22.71 -4.81
N ALA A 40 17.12 23.39 -5.48
CA ALA A 40 17.35 23.26 -6.91
C ALA A 40 17.78 21.85 -7.35
N TYR A 41 18.30 21.01 -6.45
CA TYR A 41 18.64 19.62 -6.76
C TYR A 41 17.42 18.75 -7.01
N ILE A 42 16.25 19.08 -6.47
CA ILE A 42 15.00 18.36 -6.81
C ILE A 42 14.83 18.36 -8.33
N TYR A 43 15.01 19.53 -8.96
CA TYR A 43 14.87 19.71 -10.40
C TYR A 43 15.96 19.05 -11.25
N ARG A 44 17.00 18.48 -10.63
CA ARG A 44 17.99 17.65 -11.33
C ARG A 44 17.56 16.19 -11.46
N PHE A 45 16.63 15.73 -10.63
CA PHE A 45 16.16 14.35 -10.59
C PHE A 45 14.69 14.22 -10.99
N PHE A 46 13.90 15.27 -10.78
CA PHE A 46 12.46 15.31 -11.04
C PHE A 46 12.13 16.63 -11.73
N LYS A 47 11.43 16.57 -12.85
CA LYS A 47 10.92 17.70 -13.62
C LYS A 47 10.16 18.70 -12.77
N ASP A 48 9.32 18.20 -11.86
CA ASP A 48 8.52 19.01 -10.95
C ASP A 48 8.24 18.25 -9.64
N LYS A 49 7.54 18.92 -8.73
CA LYS A 49 7.16 18.34 -7.44
C LYS A 49 6.22 17.16 -7.63
N GLU A 50 5.28 17.27 -8.55
CA GLU A 50 4.28 16.25 -8.84
C GLU A 50 4.94 14.94 -9.30
N GLU A 51 5.97 15.01 -10.14
CA GLU A 51 6.76 13.84 -10.54
C GLU A 51 7.50 13.21 -9.35
N LEU A 52 8.10 14.01 -8.46
CA LEU A 52 8.68 13.48 -7.22
C LEU A 52 7.63 12.78 -6.36
N LEU A 53 6.44 13.37 -6.19
CA LEU A 53 5.37 12.77 -5.40
C LEU A 53 4.85 11.47 -6.02
N SER A 54 4.64 11.40 -7.35
CA SER A 54 4.24 10.17 -8.03
C SER A 54 5.30 9.10 -7.97
N HIS A 55 6.59 9.48 -8.07
CA HIS A 55 7.70 8.53 -7.99
C HIS A 55 7.82 7.94 -6.57
N VAL A 56 7.64 8.76 -5.53
CA VAL A 56 7.58 8.28 -4.14
C VAL A 56 6.43 7.29 -3.96
N PHE A 57 5.24 7.59 -4.48
CA PHE A 57 4.12 6.66 -4.41
C PHE A 57 4.40 5.36 -5.17
N GLU A 58 4.97 5.45 -6.37
CA GLU A 58 5.35 4.29 -7.18
C GLU A 58 6.28 3.33 -6.42
N GLU A 59 7.32 3.85 -5.76
CA GLU A 59 8.23 3.00 -4.96
C GLU A 59 7.50 2.31 -3.79
N LEU A 60 6.62 3.03 -3.07
CA LEU A 60 5.82 2.44 -1.99
C LEU A 60 4.82 1.40 -2.49
N ASP A 61 4.22 1.64 -3.66
CA ASP A 61 3.24 0.77 -4.30
C ASP A 61 3.89 -0.51 -4.84
N GLU A 62 5.11 -0.40 -5.38
CA GLU A 62 5.95 -1.54 -5.78
C GLU A 62 6.36 -2.40 -4.58
N GLU A 63 6.73 -1.79 -3.45
CA GLU A 63 7.06 -2.55 -2.25
C GLU A 63 5.84 -3.34 -1.73
N LEU A 64 4.65 -2.73 -1.73
CA LEU A 64 3.43 -3.38 -1.24
C LEU A 64 3.00 -4.55 -2.14
N VAL A 65 2.94 -4.36 -3.45
CA VAL A 65 2.57 -5.45 -4.37
C VAL A 65 3.63 -6.56 -4.38
N ALA A 66 4.92 -6.21 -4.28
CA ALA A 66 5.99 -7.20 -4.17
C ALA A 66 5.83 -8.03 -2.89
N LYS A 67 5.49 -7.38 -1.77
CA LYS A 67 5.17 -8.10 -0.52
C LYS A 67 3.99 -9.04 -0.70
N ALA A 68 2.92 -8.61 -1.38
CA ALA A 68 1.77 -9.47 -1.66
C ALA A 68 2.15 -10.66 -2.53
N MET A 69 2.88 -10.43 -3.61
CA MET A 69 3.36 -11.49 -4.50
C MET A 69 4.28 -12.49 -3.79
N GLN A 70 5.12 -12.05 -2.85
CA GLN A 70 5.97 -12.95 -2.05
C GLN A 70 5.17 -13.92 -1.16
N HIS A 71 3.94 -13.56 -0.78
CA HIS A 71 3.11 -14.34 0.15
C HIS A 71 1.93 -15.03 -0.54
N VAL A 72 1.68 -14.79 -1.83
CA VAL A 72 0.51 -15.32 -2.55
C VAL A 72 0.49 -16.85 -2.60
N GLU A 73 1.65 -17.51 -2.56
CA GLU A 73 1.76 -18.97 -2.62
C GLU A 73 1.03 -19.68 -1.46
N VAL A 74 0.82 -19.01 -0.33
CA VAL A 74 0.03 -19.57 0.79
C VAL A 74 -1.41 -19.91 0.38
N MET A 75 -1.95 -19.22 -0.62
CA MET A 75 -3.31 -19.45 -1.12
C MET A 75 -3.46 -20.82 -1.78
N TYR A 76 -2.35 -21.41 -2.25
CA TYR A 76 -2.31 -22.68 -2.96
C TYR A 76 -1.83 -23.85 -2.10
N MET A 77 -1.76 -23.71 -0.77
CA MET A 77 -1.36 -24.78 0.17
C MET A 77 -2.56 -25.68 0.53
N PRO A 78 -2.79 -26.82 -0.16
CA PRO A 78 -3.99 -27.65 -0.01
C PRO A 78 -4.23 -28.17 1.42
N GLU A 79 -3.18 -28.29 2.22
CA GLU A 79 -3.18 -28.79 3.60
C GLU A 79 -3.80 -27.82 4.62
N LEU A 80 -3.97 -26.54 4.26
CA LEU A 80 -4.58 -25.54 5.13
C LEU A 80 -6.02 -25.30 4.72
N GLU A 81 -6.90 -25.11 5.71
CA GLU A 81 -8.24 -24.58 5.47
C GLU A 81 -8.19 -23.22 4.74
N TYR A 82 -9.11 -22.96 3.83
CA TYR A 82 -9.04 -21.78 2.97
C TYR A 82 -9.05 -20.46 3.76
N GLU A 83 -9.90 -20.34 4.79
CA GLU A 83 -9.90 -19.17 5.69
C GLU A 83 -8.54 -18.99 6.38
N LEU A 84 -7.86 -20.09 6.75
CA LEU A 84 -6.54 -20.03 7.36
C LEU A 84 -5.49 -19.52 6.36
N ARG A 85 -5.56 -19.90 5.08
CA ARG A 85 -4.70 -19.35 4.02
C ARG A 85 -4.89 -17.84 3.88
N CYS A 86 -6.15 -17.38 3.79
CA CYS A 86 -6.50 -15.96 3.77
C CYS A 86 -5.94 -15.21 4.98
N ARG A 87 -6.02 -15.82 6.16
CA ARG A 87 -5.53 -15.25 7.42
C ARG A 87 -4.01 -15.10 7.44
N VAL A 88 -3.28 -16.11 6.98
CA VAL A 88 -1.81 -16.05 6.87
C VAL A 88 -1.39 -14.98 5.86
N PHE A 89 -2.03 -14.94 4.69
CA PHE A 89 -1.80 -13.90 3.68
C PHE A 89 -2.06 -12.50 4.24
N PHE A 90 -3.24 -12.28 4.83
CA PHE A 90 -3.61 -11.03 5.48
C PHE A 90 -2.58 -10.61 6.52
N THR A 91 -2.15 -11.53 7.39
CA THR A 91 -1.18 -11.25 8.46
C THR A 91 0.15 -10.76 7.90
N ALA A 92 0.61 -11.31 6.77
CA ALA A 92 1.84 -10.88 6.13
C ALA A 92 1.75 -9.43 5.61
N ILE A 93 0.62 -9.06 5.01
CA ILE A 93 0.35 -7.69 4.53
C ILE A 93 0.17 -6.72 5.69
N TRP A 94 -0.63 -7.11 6.69
CA TRP A 94 -0.89 -6.32 7.87
C TRP A 94 0.40 -5.94 8.60
N LYS A 95 1.28 -6.92 8.85
CA LYS A 95 2.59 -6.69 9.47
C LYS A 95 3.50 -5.79 8.62
N PHE A 96 3.42 -5.90 7.29
CA PHE A 96 4.18 -5.01 6.40
C PHE A 96 3.72 -3.56 6.53
N LEU A 97 2.41 -3.31 6.50
CA LEU A 97 1.84 -1.97 6.65
C LEU A 97 2.12 -1.36 8.03
N LEU A 98 2.12 -2.17 9.10
CA LEU A 98 2.44 -1.71 10.45
C LEU A 98 3.95 -1.58 10.71
N GLY A 99 4.80 -2.18 9.88
CA GLY A 99 6.25 -2.19 10.06
C GLY A 99 6.94 -0.84 9.87
N ASN A 100 6.29 0.11 9.16
CA ASN A 100 6.82 1.45 8.98
C ASN A 100 5.69 2.50 8.89
N LYS A 101 5.55 3.28 9.97
CA LYS A 101 4.54 4.33 10.10
C LYS A 101 4.60 5.38 8.99
N GLU A 102 5.80 5.88 8.69
CA GLU A 102 5.94 6.95 7.69
C GLU A 102 5.56 6.46 6.30
N LYS A 103 6.06 5.29 5.88
CA LYS A 103 5.71 4.69 4.59
C LYS A 103 4.21 4.43 4.46
N CYS A 104 3.59 3.85 5.49
CA CYS A 104 2.14 3.58 5.48
C CYS A 104 1.33 4.87 5.38
N LEU A 105 1.61 5.86 6.21
CA LEU A 105 0.89 7.14 6.18
C LEU A 105 1.13 7.90 4.87
N ALA A 106 2.35 7.88 4.34
CA ALA A 106 2.66 8.49 3.05
C ALA A 106 1.90 7.82 1.89
N PHE A 107 1.90 6.49 1.85
CA PHE A 107 1.14 5.71 0.88
C PHE A 107 -0.34 6.10 0.91
N VAL A 108 -0.97 6.04 2.09
CA VAL A 108 -2.42 6.28 2.23
C VAL A 108 -2.81 7.71 1.91
N ARG A 109 -2.03 8.69 2.37
CA ARG A 109 -2.29 10.11 2.09
C ARG A 109 -2.15 10.44 0.61
N TYR A 110 -1.21 9.80 -0.09
CA TYR A 110 -1.11 9.94 -1.54
C TYR A 110 -2.24 9.21 -2.26
N TYR A 111 -2.51 7.95 -1.90
CA TYR A 111 -3.51 7.08 -2.52
C TYR A 111 -4.91 7.69 -2.54
N TYR A 112 -5.32 8.34 -1.45
CA TYR A 112 -6.62 9.03 -1.37
C TYR A 112 -6.60 10.49 -1.85
N SER A 113 -5.47 10.98 -2.38
CA SER A 113 -5.37 12.34 -2.88
C SER A 113 -5.82 12.49 -4.34
N PRO A 114 -6.17 13.71 -4.79
CA PRO A 114 -6.41 13.98 -6.21
C PRO A 114 -5.21 13.68 -7.12
N TYR A 115 -3.99 13.64 -6.56
CA TYR A 115 -2.78 13.30 -7.31
C TYR A 115 -2.80 11.86 -7.78
N PHE A 116 -3.29 10.92 -6.96
CA PHE A 116 -3.35 9.51 -7.33
C PHE A 116 -4.20 9.30 -8.58
N GLN A 117 -5.42 9.86 -8.60
CA GLN A 117 -6.32 9.74 -9.74
C GLN A 117 -5.72 10.35 -11.02
N LYS A 118 -4.99 11.46 -10.89
CA LYS A 118 -4.43 12.19 -12.03
C LYS A 118 -3.15 11.57 -12.59
N TYR A 119 -2.28 11.04 -11.72
CA TYR A 119 -0.91 10.69 -12.11
C TYR A 119 -0.58 9.20 -11.97
N SER A 120 -1.30 8.45 -11.12
CA SER A 120 -0.82 7.13 -10.66
C SER A 120 -1.84 5.99 -10.78
N TYR A 121 -3.13 6.27 -10.95
CA TYR A 121 -4.19 5.25 -10.96
C TYR A 121 -3.98 4.15 -12.02
N GLU A 122 -3.71 4.53 -13.27
CA GLU A 122 -3.51 3.55 -14.35
C GLU A 122 -2.24 2.70 -14.15
N ALA A 123 -1.17 3.32 -13.64
CA ALA A 123 0.07 2.63 -13.33
C ALA A 123 -0.14 1.63 -12.18
N HIS A 124 -0.81 2.06 -11.10
CA HIS A 124 -1.20 1.21 -9.97
C HIS A 124 -2.04 0.02 -10.42
N LYS A 125 -3.08 0.25 -11.23
CA LYS A 125 -3.93 -0.83 -11.77
C LYS A 125 -3.13 -1.85 -12.59
N ARG A 126 -2.23 -1.37 -13.45
CA ARG A 126 -1.34 -2.26 -14.23
C ARG A 126 -0.40 -3.05 -13.34
N ARG A 127 0.16 -2.42 -12.32
CA ARG A 127 1.13 -3.01 -11.39
C ARG A 127 0.52 -4.15 -10.58
N TYR A 128 -0.76 -4.05 -10.22
CA TYR A 128 -1.47 -5.07 -9.44
C TYR A 128 -2.13 -6.15 -10.31
N ALA A 129 -2.18 -5.99 -11.64
CA ALA A 129 -2.78 -6.97 -12.54
C ALA A 129 -2.25 -8.42 -12.37
N PRO A 130 -0.94 -8.67 -12.13
CA PRO A 130 -0.45 -10.02 -11.85
C PRO A 130 -1.02 -10.62 -10.56
N LEU A 131 -1.16 -9.81 -9.51
CA LEU A 131 -1.76 -10.22 -8.24
C LEU A 131 -3.24 -10.55 -8.45
N VAL A 132 -3.97 -9.69 -9.17
CA VAL A 132 -5.37 -9.91 -9.53
C VAL A 132 -5.54 -11.24 -10.25
N SER A 133 -4.70 -11.52 -11.25
CA SER A 133 -4.75 -12.78 -12.00
C SER A 133 -4.56 -14.01 -11.09
N LYS A 134 -3.69 -13.94 -10.09
CA LYS A 134 -3.50 -15.04 -9.11
C LYS A 134 -4.76 -15.33 -8.28
N PHE A 135 -5.57 -14.31 -7.99
CA PHE A 135 -6.78 -14.45 -7.19
C PHE A 135 -8.05 -14.73 -8.02
N GLN A 136 -8.00 -14.70 -9.36
CA GLN A 136 -9.20 -14.90 -10.19
C GLN A 136 -9.92 -16.20 -9.87
N ASP A 137 -9.18 -17.30 -9.75
CA ASP A 137 -9.76 -18.63 -9.54
C ASP A 137 -10.37 -18.82 -8.14
N ALA A 138 -10.07 -17.93 -7.19
CA ALA A 138 -10.66 -17.95 -5.85
C ALA A 138 -12.12 -17.48 -5.84
N PHE A 139 -12.52 -16.65 -6.81
CA PHE A 139 -13.83 -15.99 -6.83
C PHE A 139 -14.72 -16.52 -7.96
N LYS A 140 -16.03 -16.45 -7.78
CA LYS A 140 -17.02 -16.82 -8.81
C LYS A 140 -16.78 -16.07 -10.12
N ASP A 141 -17.16 -16.68 -11.24
CA ASP A 141 -16.83 -16.15 -12.57
C ASP A 141 -17.46 -14.76 -12.83
N GLU A 142 -18.59 -14.46 -12.19
CA GLU A 142 -19.25 -13.14 -12.23
C GLU A 142 -18.62 -12.08 -11.31
N ALA A 143 -17.67 -12.45 -10.46
CA ALA A 143 -17.08 -11.55 -9.48
C ALA A 143 -15.97 -10.68 -10.09
N ASP A 144 -16.04 -9.36 -9.85
CA ASP A 144 -14.96 -8.45 -10.21
C ASP A 144 -13.81 -8.57 -9.20
N THR A 145 -12.78 -9.35 -9.56
CA THR A 145 -11.60 -9.59 -8.70
C THR A 145 -10.83 -8.29 -8.40
N TRP A 146 -10.77 -7.35 -9.35
CA TRP A 146 -10.11 -6.06 -9.13
C TRP A 146 -10.85 -5.26 -8.06
N MET A 147 -12.18 -5.16 -8.19
CA MET A 147 -13.02 -4.47 -7.21
C MET A 147 -12.88 -5.09 -5.82
N ILE A 148 -12.88 -6.42 -5.73
CA ILE A 148 -12.74 -7.15 -4.46
C ILE A 148 -11.38 -6.89 -3.82
N LEU A 149 -10.28 -7.06 -4.55
CA LEU A 149 -8.93 -6.81 -4.00
C LEU A 149 -8.73 -5.34 -3.61
N ASN A 150 -9.29 -4.41 -4.39
CA ASN A 150 -9.26 -2.98 -4.04
C ASN A 150 -10.08 -2.69 -2.78
N HIS A 151 -11.25 -3.32 -2.61
CA HIS A 151 -12.02 -3.23 -1.37
C HIS A 151 -11.22 -3.71 -0.16
N ILE A 152 -10.58 -4.88 -0.27
CA ILE A 152 -9.70 -5.42 0.77
C ILE A 152 -8.60 -4.41 1.10
N LEU A 153 -7.88 -3.91 0.09
CA LEU A 153 -6.81 -2.93 0.27
C LEU A 153 -7.30 -1.70 1.03
N ASN A 154 -8.43 -1.12 0.61
CA ASN A 154 -9.01 0.07 1.25
C ASN A 154 -9.32 -0.15 2.74
N VAL A 155 -9.95 -1.27 3.08
CA VAL A 155 -10.30 -1.58 4.47
C VAL A 155 -9.03 -1.78 5.30
N VAL A 156 -8.06 -2.53 4.78
CA VAL A 156 -6.78 -2.80 5.46
C VAL A 156 -6.02 -1.49 5.71
N LEU A 157 -5.95 -0.60 4.72
CA LEU A 157 -5.27 0.69 4.85
C LEU A 157 -5.93 1.60 5.90
N ASP A 158 -7.27 1.68 5.90
CA ASP A 158 -8.01 2.49 6.88
C ASP A 158 -7.69 2.07 8.33
N PHE A 159 -7.71 0.76 8.60
CA PHE A 159 -7.35 0.25 9.93
C PHE A 159 -5.86 0.42 10.26
N ALA A 160 -4.96 0.24 9.29
CA ALA A 160 -3.53 0.46 9.52
C ALA A 160 -3.24 1.93 9.89
N VAL A 161 -3.92 2.89 9.28
CA VAL A 161 -3.82 4.31 9.65
C VAL A 161 -4.34 4.57 11.05
N LYS A 162 -5.47 3.95 11.45
CA LYS A 162 -6.00 4.06 12.81
C LYS A 162 -4.99 3.57 13.84
N VAL A 163 -4.31 2.46 13.57
CA VAL A 163 -3.23 1.96 14.44
C VAL A 163 -2.07 2.95 14.51
N HIS A 164 -1.57 3.43 13.38
CA HIS A 164 -0.44 4.38 13.35
C HIS A 164 -0.74 5.73 14.00
N ASN A 165 -2.01 6.13 14.07
CA ASN A 165 -2.46 7.37 14.70
C ASN A 165 -2.95 7.17 16.15
N ASP A 166 -2.66 6.02 16.76
CA ASP A 166 -3.06 5.69 18.15
C ASP A 166 -4.59 5.73 18.37
N GLN A 167 -5.37 5.55 17.31
CA GLN A 167 -6.84 5.46 17.34
C GLN A 167 -7.32 4.01 17.52
N MET A 168 -6.40 3.05 17.42
CA MET A 168 -6.64 1.61 17.57
C MET A 168 -5.37 0.94 18.12
N PRO A 169 -5.45 0.05 19.13
CA PRO A 169 -4.27 -0.63 19.65
C PRO A 169 -3.61 -1.56 18.63
N ASN A 170 -2.28 -1.63 18.64
CA ASN A 170 -1.50 -2.58 17.84
C ASN A 170 -1.35 -3.91 18.59
N GLU A 171 -2.44 -4.67 18.68
CA GLU A 171 -2.48 -5.97 19.35
C GLU A 171 -3.12 -7.04 18.45
N ASP A 172 -2.74 -8.30 18.64
CA ASP A 172 -3.18 -9.41 17.79
C ASP A 172 -4.71 -9.57 17.77
N ILE A 173 -5.40 -9.27 18.87
CA ILE A 173 -6.87 -9.33 18.95
C ILE A 173 -7.53 -8.35 17.96
N TYR A 174 -6.93 -7.18 17.77
CA TYR A 174 -7.44 -6.16 16.86
C TYR A 174 -7.11 -6.50 15.41
N ALA A 175 -5.92 -7.05 15.14
CA ALA A 175 -5.57 -7.59 13.83
C ALA A 175 -6.57 -8.69 13.40
N GLU A 176 -6.96 -9.55 14.34
CA GLU A 176 -7.97 -10.59 14.13
C GLU A 176 -9.36 -10.01 13.79
N HIS A 177 -9.78 -8.95 14.48
CA HIS A 177 -11.04 -8.27 14.15
C HIS A 177 -11.02 -7.68 12.74
N VAL A 178 -9.91 -7.02 12.34
CA VAL A 178 -9.75 -6.49 10.98
C VAL A 178 -9.79 -7.61 9.95
N PHE A 179 -9.08 -8.71 10.19
CA PHE A 179 -9.14 -9.89 9.31
C PHE A 179 -10.58 -10.37 9.11
N ARG A 180 -11.35 -10.51 10.18
CA ARG A 180 -12.75 -10.97 10.10
C ARG A 180 -13.63 -10.00 9.32
N VAL A 181 -13.47 -8.69 9.49
CA VAL A 181 -14.22 -7.68 8.73
C VAL A 181 -13.93 -7.83 7.23
N VAL A 182 -12.65 -7.92 6.85
CA VAL A 182 -12.21 -8.10 5.46
C VAL A 182 -12.72 -9.43 4.89
N TYR A 183 -12.55 -10.53 5.62
CA TYR A 183 -12.92 -11.86 5.13
C TYR A 183 -14.43 -11.97 4.91
N ARG A 184 -15.23 -11.53 5.89
CA ARG A 184 -16.70 -11.61 5.82
C ARG A 184 -17.30 -10.71 4.75
N SER A 185 -16.67 -9.58 4.40
CA SER A 185 -17.18 -8.69 3.35
C SER A 185 -17.07 -9.31 1.94
N ILE A 186 -16.15 -10.26 1.75
CA ILE A 186 -15.87 -10.87 0.46
C ILE A 186 -16.29 -12.35 0.35
N GLU A 187 -16.62 -13.00 1.47
CA GLU A 187 -16.88 -14.44 1.56
C GLU A 187 -17.93 -14.93 0.56
N GLN A 188 -18.98 -14.13 0.35
CA GLN A 188 -20.07 -14.43 -0.59
C GLN A 188 -19.62 -14.55 -2.06
N TYR A 189 -18.44 -14.04 -2.41
CA TYR A 189 -17.88 -14.08 -3.76
C TYR A 189 -16.95 -15.26 -3.99
N PHE A 190 -16.54 -16.01 -2.96
CA PHE A 190 -15.70 -17.18 -3.15
C PHE A 190 -16.43 -18.24 -3.98
N LYS A 191 -15.68 -18.97 -4.82
CA LYS A 191 -16.21 -20.20 -5.41
C LYS A 191 -16.52 -21.15 -4.25
N THR A 192 -17.75 -21.62 -4.15
CA THR A 192 -18.09 -22.70 -3.24
C THR A 192 -17.21 -23.89 -3.63
N ALA A 193 -16.54 -24.53 -2.66
CA ALA A 193 -15.85 -25.78 -2.92
C ALA A 193 -16.86 -26.71 -3.61
N SER A 194 -16.56 -27.15 -4.83
CA SER A 194 -17.29 -28.26 -5.42
C SER A 194 -17.17 -29.41 -4.44
N ALA A 195 -18.31 -29.86 -3.91
CA ALA A 195 -18.40 -30.97 -2.97
C ALA A 195 -17.68 -32.22 -3.49
#